data_AF-A0A1H9CDC2-F1
#
_entry.id   AF-A0A1H9CDC2-F1
#
_cell.length_a   1.000
_cell.length_b   1.000
_cell.length_c   1.000
_cell.angle_alpha   90.00
_cell.angle_beta   90.00
_cell.angle_gamma   90.00
#
_symmetry.space_group_name_H-M   'P 1'
#
loop_
_entity.id
_entity.type
_entity.pdbx_description
1 polymer ?
#
loop_
_entity_poly.entity_id
_entity_poly.type
_entity_poly.pdbx_seq_one_letter_code
_entity_poly.pdbx_strand_id
1 'polypeptide(L)'
;MSTVIAYDQLAEVLARIGYAEAAAEFHGSLCGALCLQPPENIDLLRLLEPGDAPPPADGETRAALETLRSEAVGALQDSEMVFSPLLPDDEVALVPRVRALVSWCEGFLYGLASQQALAYDKLSEEAREILRDFTEFTQAAVGDEDPDIEESAYAELVEYVRVGAQLVYMELHPRPTLDPAESRHLH
;
A
#
# COMPACT_ATOMS: atom_id res chain seq x y z
N MET A 1 9.87 19.37 9.43
CA MET A 1 10.15 18.56 8.24
C MET A 1 9.94 17.14 8.69
N SER A 2 8.77 16.55 8.40
CA SER A 2 8.59 15.11 8.62
C SER A 2 9.45 14.40 7.58
N THR A 3 10.40 13.61 8.06
CA THR A 3 11.30 12.82 7.21
C THR A 3 10.52 11.60 6.75
N VAL A 4 10.25 11.51 5.45
CA VAL A 4 9.61 10.33 4.84
C VAL A 4 10.43 9.09 5.17
N ILE A 5 9.80 8.05 5.71
CA ILE A 5 10.47 6.79 6.00
C ILE A 5 10.84 6.11 4.67
N ALA A 6 12.13 5.87 4.48
CA ALA A 6 12.65 5.16 3.31
C ALA A 6 12.50 3.63 3.46
N TYR A 7 12.58 2.90 2.35
CA TYR A 7 12.46 1.44 2.31
C TYR A 7 13.42 0.74 3.29
N ASP A 8 14.71 1.08 3.25
CA ASP A 8 15.72 0.48 4.13
C ASP A 8 15.48 0.79 5.60
N GLN A 9 14.97 1.99 5.91
CA GLN A 9 14.62 2.36 7.28
C GLN A 9 13.43 1.53 7.79
N LEU A 10 12.42 1.29 6.95
CA LEU A 10 11.33 0.40 7.31
C LEU A 10 11.82 -1.04 7.51
N ALA A 11 12.70 -1.53 6.63
CA ALA A 11 13.30 -2.86 6.76
C ALA A 11 14.06 -3.00 8.09
N GLU A 12 14.84 -1.99 8.50
CA GLU A 12 15.53 -1.98 9.79
C GLU A 12 14.55 -1.97 10.98
N VAL A 13 13.46 -1.22 10.89
CA VAL A 13 12.41 -1.17 11.92
C VAL A 13 11.74 -2.54 12.07
N LEU A 14 11.39 -3.17 10.95
CA LEU A 14 10.73 -4.49 10.93
C LEU A 14 11.70 -5.62 11.33
N ALA A 15 12.99 -5.49 11.05
CA ALA A 15 14.00 -6.44 11.50
C ALA A 15 14.05 -6.57 13.04
N ARG A 16 13.80 -5.48 13.78
CA ARG A 16 13.76 -5.48 15.26
C ARG A 16 12.62 -6.34 15.83
N ILE A 17 11.59 -6.59 15.03
CA ILE A 17 10.43 -7.42 15.40
C ILE A 17 10.36 -8.74 14.63
N GLY A 18 11.42 -9.10 13.88
CA GLY A 18 11.56 -10.40 13.23
C GLY A 18 11.14 -10.47 11.76
N TYR A 19 10.84 -9.34 11.11
CA TYR A 19 10.29 -9.29 9.74
C TYR A 19 11.18 -8.49 8.78
N ALA A 20 12.49 -8.75 8.77
CA ALA A 20 13.48 -7.94 8.03
C ALA A 20 13.25 -7.86 6.50
N GLU A 21 12.60 -8.85 5.90
CA GLU A 21 12.35 -8.92 4.44
C GLU A 21 10.95 -8.44 4.05
N ALA A 22 10.14 -7.99 5.01
CA ALA A 22 8.72 -7.72 4.80
C ALA A 22 8.37 -6.24 4.59
N ALA A 23 9.34 -5.36 4.29
CA ALA A 23 9.09 -3.92 4.19
C ALA A 23 8.06 -3.56 3.10
N ALA A 24 8.20 -4.14 1.92
CA ALA A 24 7.24 -3.92 0.83
C ALA A 24 5.86 -4.49 1.16
N GLU A 25 5.80 -5.73 1.65
CA GLU A 25 4.56 -6.39 2.08
C GLU A 25 3.84 -5.60 3.17
N PHE A 26 4.55 -5.19 4.22
CA PHE A 26 4.01 -4.42 5.33
C PHE A 26 3.41 -3.11 4.86
N HIS A 27 4.13 -2.37 4.00
CA HIS A 27 3.64 -1.12 3.44
C HIS A 27 2.38 -1.37 2.58
N GLY A 28 2.38 -2.43 1.77
CA GLY A 28 1.20 -2.88 1.03
C GLY A 28 0.02 -3.12 1.96
N SER A 29 0.19 -3.95 2.99
CA SER A 29 -0.85 -4.29 3.96
C SER A 29 -1.40 -3.09 4.71
N LEU A 30 -0.53 -2.14 5.07
CA LEU A 30 -0.94 -0.88 5.65
C LEU A 30 -1.83 -0.09 4.68
N CYS A 31 -1.40 0.09 3.42
CA CYS A 31 -2.18 0.80 2.41
C CYS A 31 -3.53 0.12 2.13
N GLY A 32 -3.56 -1.20 2.01
CA GLY A 32 -4.80 -1.96 1.82
C GLY A 32 -5.75 -1.87 3.01
N ALA A 33 -5.22 -1.92 4.23
CA ALA A 33 -6.03 -1.75 5.44
C ALA A 33 -6.60 -0.32 5.54
N LEU A 34 -5.81 0.69 5.16
CA LEU A 34 -6.21 2.10 5.11
C LEU A 34 -7.35 2.34 4.10
N CYS A 35 -7.54 1.48 3.10
CA CYS A 35 -8.69 1.58 2.20
C CYS A 35 -10.04 1.27 2.87
N LEU A 36 -10.07 0.59 4.03
CA LEU A 36 -11.32 0.17 4.68
C LEU A 36 -11.49 0.66 6.11
N GLN A 37 -10.40 1.13 6.74
CA GLN A 37 -10.39 1.43 8.15
C GLN A 37 -9.82 2.82 8.42
N PRO A 38 -10.39 3.55 9.38
CA PRO A 38 -9.73 4.71 9.96
C PRO A 38 -8.32 4.33 10.45
N PRO A 39 -7.29 5.17 10.22
CA PRO A 39 -5.91 4.85 10.56
C PRO A 39 -5.72 4.39 12.02
N GLU A 40 -6.45 4.98 12.96
CA GLU A 40 -6.41 4.69 14.39
C GLU A 40 -6.90 3.27 14.76
N ASN A 41 -7.68 2.63 13.88
CA ASN A 41 -8.20 1.28 14.12
C ASN A 41 -7.25 0.18 13.61
N ILE A 42 -6.22 0.55 12.86
CA ILE A 42 -5.26 -0.40 12.30
C ILE A 42 -4.21 -0.76 13.37
N ASP A 43 -4.20 -2.02 13.78
CA ASP A 43 -3.13 -2.59 14.61
C ASP A 43 -1.92 -2.90 13.73
N LEU A 44 -0.97 -1.97 13.71
CA LEU A 44 0.23 -2.02 12.87
C LEU A 44 1.06 -3.29 13.07
N LEU A 45 1.04 -3.87 14.28
CA LEU A 45 1.83 -5.08 14.58
C LEU A 45 1.16 -6.38 14.11
N ARG A 46 -0.05 -6.29 13.53
CA ARG A 46 -0.80 -7.44 13.00
C ARG A 46 -0.94 -7.44 11.47
N LEU A 47 -0.25 -6.52 10.79
CA LEU A 47 -0.36 -6.35 9.35
C LEU A 47 0.30 -7.46 8.53
N LEU A 48 1.24 -8.23 9.09
CA LEU A 48 1.93 -9.32 8.37
C LEU A 48 1.40 -10.70 8.74
N GLU A 49 1.13 -10.94 10.02
CA GLU A 49 0.63 -12.24 10.48
C GLU A 49 -0.57 -12.09 11.42
N PRO A 50 -1.73 -12.67 11.07
CA PRO A 50 -2.87 -12.78 11.98
C PRO A 50 -2.62 -13.93 12.96
N GLY A 51 -1.71 -13.72 13.91
CA GLY A 51 -1.48 -14.62 15.06
C GLY A 51 -2.28 -14.23 16.30
N ASP A 52 -2.27 -15.10 17.32
CA ASP A 52 -2.97 -14.85 18.60
C ASP A 52 -2.43 -13.59 19.33
N ALA A 53 -1.12 -13.31 19.22
CA ALA A 53 -0.47 -12.16 19.85
C ALA A 53 0.47 -11.43 18.88
N PRO A 54 0.45 -10.07 18.85
CA PRO A 54 1.41 -9.29 18.07
C PRO A 54 2.84 -9.45 18.62
N PRO A 55 3.87 -9.27 17.77
CA PRO A 55 5.26 -9.31 18.21
C PRO A 55 5.55 -8.22 19.26
N PRO A 56 6.49 -8.47 20.20
CA PRO A 56 6.94 -7.43 21.12
C PRO A 56 7.65 -6.33 20.32
N ALA A 57 7.21 -5.09 20.49
CA ALA A 57 7.81 -3.90 19.88
C ALA A 57 8.08 -2.84 20.95
N ASP A 58 9.27 -2.26 20.93
CA ASP A 58 9.64 -1.14 21.79
C ASP A 58 8.96 0.18 21.35
N GLY A 59 9.20 1.26 22.10
CA GLY A 59 8.59 2.56 21.81
C GLY A 59 9.10 3.19 20.51
N GLU A 60 10.34 2.89 20.10
CA GLU A 60 10.94 3.45 18.89
C GLU A 60 10.35 2.79 17.64
N THR A 61 10.25 1.45 17.63
CA THR A 61 9.58 0.71 16.57
C THR A 61 8.13 1.18 16.41
N ARG A 62 7.38 1.33 17.52
CA ARG A 62 5.99 1.81 17.43
C ARG A 62 5.90 3.21 16.84
N ALA A 63 6.75 4.13 17.31
CA ALA A 63 6.76 5.50 16.79
C ALA A 63 7.09 5.54 15.29
N ALA A 64 8.04 4.73 14.83
CA ALA A 64 8.38 4.64 13.41
C ALA A 64 7.21 4.11 12.56
N LEU A 65 6.55 3.03 13.00
CA LEU A 65 5.38 2.50 12.28
C LEU A 65 4.20 3.49 12.30
N GLU A 66 4.01 4.25 13.37
CA GLU A 66 3.01 5.32 13.44
C GLU A 66 3.31 6.47 12.48
N THR A 67 4.58 6.86 12.34
CA THR A 67 5.03 7.82 11.33
C THR A 67 4.75 7.30 9.92
N LEU A 68 5.10 6.04 9.62
CA LEU A 68 4.80 5.42 8.32
C LEU A 68 3.30 5.48 8.00
N ARG A 69 2.44 5.15 8.97
CA ARG A 69 0.99 5.27 8.81
C ARG A 69 0.55 6.69 8.49
N SER A 70 1.08 7.70 9.20
CA SER A 70 0.74 9.10 8.92
C SER A 70 1.15 9.53 7.51
N GLU A 71 2.29 9.04 7.04
CA GLU A 71 2.80 9.33 5.69
C GLU A 71 1.98 8.65 4.61
N ALA A 72 1.67 7.36 4.77
CA ALA A 72 0.82 6.61 3.85
C ALA A 72 -0.57 7.25 3.72
N VAL A 73 -1.18 7.69 4.83
CA VAL A 73 -2.46 8.42 4.82
C VAL A 73 -2.35 9.71 4.01
N GLY A 74 -1.33 10.53 4.29
CA GLY A 74 -1.13 11.79 3.60
C GLY A 74 -0.96 11.58 2.09
N ALA A 75 -0.14 10.60 1.70
CA ALA A 75 0.17 10.31 0.31
C ALA A 75 -1.04 9.75 -0.46
N LEU A 76 -1.82 8.84 0.13
CA LEU A 76 -3.03 8.27 -0.49
C LEU A 76 -4.14 9.32 -0.67
N GLN A 77 -4.24 10.31 0.22
CA GLN A 77 -5.23 11.37 0.17
C GLN A 77 -4.86 12.54 -0.75
N ASP A 78 -3.60 12.63 -1.18
CA ASP A 78 -3.05 13.77 -1.89
C ASP A 78 -3.64 13.92 -3.29
N SER A 79 -4.13 15.12 -3.63
CA SER A 79 -4.79 15.37 -4.92
C SER A 79 -3.85 15.41 -6.12
N GLU A 80 -2.56 15.64 -5.90
CA GLU A 80 -1.53 15.64 -6.96
C GLU A 80 -1.01 14.22 -7.24
N MET A 81 -1.64 13.20 -6.64
CA MET A 81 -1.27 11.80 -6.77
C MET A 81 0.22 11.56 -6.49
N VAL A 82 0.70 11.95 -5.31
CA VAL A 82 2.11 11.78 -4.92
C VAL A 82 2.42 10.45 -4.24
N PHE A 83 1.41 9.58 -4.06
CA PHE A 83 1.61 8.25 -3.51
C PHE A 83 2.66 7.48 -4.30
N SER A 84 3.49 6.70 -3.60
CA SER A 84 4.44 5.75 -4.19
C SER A 84 4.49 4.48 -3.33
N PRO A 85 4.45 3.27 -3.92
CA PRO A 85 4.73 2.06 -3.17
C PRO A 85 6.17 2.10 -2.63
N LEU A 86 6.35 1.74 -1.37
CA LEU A 86 7.67 1.68 -0.74
C LEU A 86 8.41 0.42 -1.22
N LEU A 87 9.40 0.63 -2.09
CA LEU A 87 10.15 -0.42 -2.79
C LEU A 87 11.67 -0.18 -2.65
N PRO A 88 12.51 -1.20 -2.90
CA PRO A 88 13.96 -1.01 -2.95
C PRO A 88 14.36 0.06 -3.99
N ASP A 89 15.47 0.73 -3.71
CA ASP A 89 16.04 1.78 -4.57
C ASP A 89 16.43 1.26 -5.97
N ASP A 90 16.51 2.16 -6.96
CA ASP A 90 16.81 1.80 -8.35
C ASP A 90 18.25 1.29 -8.55
N GLU A 91 19.15 1.58 -7.60
CA GLU A 91 20.49 0.98 -7.53
C GLU A 91 20.47 -0.54 -7.23
N VAL A 92 19.37 -1.08 -6.70
CA VAL A 92 19.21 -2.50 -6.44
C VAL A 92 18.96 -3.26 -7.75
N ALA A 93 19.45 -4.50 -7.86
CA ALA A 93 19.17 -5.32 -9.04
C ALA A 93 17.65 -5.51 -9.27
N LEU A 94 17.25 -5.66 -10.54
CA LEU A 94 15.84 -5.71 -10.93
C LEU A 94 15.06 -6.84 -10.24
N VAL A 95 15.64 -8.04 -10.13
CA VAL A 95 14.94 -9.21 -9.58
C VAL A 95 14.44 -8.98 -8.14
N PRO A 96 15.26 -8.50 -7.18
CA PRO A 96 14.77 -8.08 -5.86
C PRO A 96 13.68 -7.00 -5.90
N ARG A 97 13.79 -6.01 -6.78
CA ARG A 97 12.79 -4.94 -6.97
C ARG A 97 11.44 -5.48 -7.45
N VAL A 98 11.45 -6.41 -8.40
CA VAL A 98 10.24 -7.11 -8.88
C VAL A 98 9.60 -7.93 -7.76
N ARG A 99 10.40 -8.68 -6.99
CA ARG A 99 9.89 -9.44 -5.84
C ARG A 99 9.25 -8.54 -4.80
N ALA A 100 9.87 -7.40 -4.49
CA ALA A 100 9.31 -6.43 -3.57
C ALA A 100 7.98 -5.86 -4.08
N LEU A 101 7.85 -5.57 -5.40
CA LEU A 101 6.59 -5.11 -5.98
C LEU A 101 5.49 -6.18 -5.86
N VAL A 102 5.82 -7.45 -6.12
CA VAL A 102 4.89 -8.57 -5.91
C VAL A 102 4.45 -8.65 -4.46
N SER A 103 5.40 -8.64 -3.50
CA SER A 103 5.07 -8.67 -2.08
C SER A 103 4.27 -7.45 -1.64
N TRP A 104 4.50 -6.28 -2.24
CA TRP A 104 3.67 -5.09 -2.00
C TRP A 104 2.21 -5.33 -2.42
N CYS A 105 1.98 -5.90 -3.61
CA CYS A 105 0.64 -6.26 -4.09
C CYS A 105 -0.03 -7.32 -3.20
N GLU A 106 0.70 -8.36 -2.78
CA GLU A 106 0.23 -9.38 -1.83
C GLU A 106 -0.21 -8.73 -0.52
N GLY A 107 0.65 -7.86 0.02
CA GLY A 107 0.37 -7.09 1.21
C GLY A 107 -0.89 -6.26 1.06
N PHE A 108 -1.03 -5.49 -0.03
CA PHE A 108 -2.19 -4.65 -0.29
C PHE A 108 -3.49 -5.44 -0.32
N LEU A 109 -3.51 -6.56 -1.05
CA LEU A 109 -4.65 -7.47 -1.12
C LEU A 109 -4.97 -8.08 0.26
N TYR A 110 -3.96 -8.46 1.03
CA TYR A 110 -4.13 -8.96 2.39
C TYR A 110 -4.73 -7.90 3.33
N GLY A 111 -4.21 -6.68 3.31
CA GLY A 111 -4.71 -5.56 4.11
C GLY A 111 -6.17 -5.24 3.80
N LEU A 112 -6.53 -5.28 2.52
CA LEU A 112 -7.91 -5.10 2.06
C LEU A 112 -8.83 -6.27 2.46
N ALA A 113 -8.33 -7.51 2.42
CA ALA A 113 -9.08 -8.71 2.79
C ALA A 113 -9.20 -8.94 4.31
N SER A 114 -8.38 -8.25 5.11
CA SER A 114 -8.32 -8.41 6.57
C SER A 114 -9.64 -8.07 7.29
N GLN A 115 -10.59 -7.45 6.59
CA GLN A 115 -11.91 -7.09 7.13
C GLN A 115 -13.04 -7.75 6.34
N GLN A 116 -14.09 -8.21 7.04
CA GLN A 116 -15.35 -8.70 6.43
C GLN A 116 -16.17 -7.59 5.75
N ALA A 117 -15.65 -6.36 5.67
CA ALA A 117 -16.37 -5.18 5.24
C ALA A 117 -16.28 -4.88 3.73
N LEU A 118 -15.35 -5.51 2.99
CA LEU A 118 -15.24 -5.26 1.55
C LEU A 118 -16.44 -5.85 0.80
N ALA A 119 -17.39 -4.99 0.44
CA ALA A 119 -18.46 -5.32 -0.48
C ALA A 119 -17.92 -5.27 -1.92
N TYR A 120 -17.18 -6.30 -2.31
CA TYR A 120 -16.51 -6.38 -3.62
C TYR A 120 -17.50 -6.18 -4.79
N ASP A 121 -18.75 -6.61 -4.63
CA ASP A 121 -19.84 -6.44 -5.59
C ASP A 121 -20.29 -4.98 -5.78
N LYS A 122 -19.96 -4.10 -4.84
CA LYS A 122 -20.26 -2.66 -4.88
C LYS A 122 -19.15 -1.82 -5.48
N LEU A 123 -17.96 -2.40 -5.70
CA LEU A 123 -16.87 -1.72 -6.37
C LEU A 123 -17.21 -1.48 -7.86
N SER A 124 -16.67 -0.40 -8.39
CA SER A 124 -16.63 -0.10 -9.81
C SER A 124 -15.96 -1.25 -10.58
N GLU A 125 -16.20 -1.30 -11.88
CA GLU A 125 -15.52 -2.27 -12.75
C GLU A 125 -14.00 -2.01 -12.76
N GLU A 126 -13.61 -0.74 -12.76
CA GLU A 126 -12.21 -0.28 -12.74
C GLU A 126 -11.47 -0.71 -11.45
N ALA A 127 -12.06 -0.50 -10.27
CA ALA A 127 -11.45 -0.96 -9.02
C ALA A 127 -11.35 -2.50 -8.97
N ARG A 128 -12.36 -3.22 -9.47
CA ARG A 128 -12.30 -4.69 -9.55
C ARG A 128 -11.24 -5.18 -10.53
N GLU A 129 -11.00 -4.45 -11.61
CA GLU A 129 -9.93 -4.71 -12.56
C GLU A 129 -8.56 -4.50 -11.91
N ILE A 130 -8.32 -3.37 -11.25
CA ILE A 130 -7.07 -3.12 -10.51
C ILE A 130 -6.77 -4.24 -9.51
N LEU A 131 -7.75 -4.66 -8.71
CA LEU A 131 -7.57 -5.72 -7.71
C LEU A 131 -7.28 -7.10 -8.34
N ARG A 132 -7.90 -7.38 -9.49
CA ARG A 132 -7.64 -8.61 -10.25
C ARG A 132 -6.22 -8.57 -10.82
N ASP A 133 -5.82 -7.46 -11.42
CA ASP A 133 -4.49 -7.32 -12.03
C ASP A 133 -3.38 -7.42 -10.96
N PHE A 134 -3.60 -6.83 -9.77
CA PHE A 134 -2.69 -7.03 -8.63
C PHE A 134 -2.57 -8.52 -8.27
N THR A 135 -3.67 -9.26 -8.31
CA THR A 135 -3.68 -10.72 -8.06
C THR A 135 -2.95 -11.51 -9.16
N GLU A 136 -2.99 -11.03 -10.41
CA GLU A 136 -2.27 -11.64 -11.53
C GLU A 136 -0.75 -11.38 -11.42
N PHE A 137 -0.35 -10.18 -10.96
CA PHE A 137 1.07 -9.86 -10.73
C PHE A 137 1.73 -10.76 -9.70
N THR A 138 1.00 -11.17 -8.64
CA THR A 138 1.56 -12.08 -7.63
C THR A 138 1.84 -13.48 -8.16
N GLN A 139 1.29 -13.83 -9.33
CA GLN A 139 1.48 -15.11 -9.99
C GLN A 139 2.48 -15.04 -11.14
N ALA A 140 2.94 -13.83 -11.50
CA ALA A 140 3.86 -13.61 -12.60
C ALA A 140 5.30 -13.99 -12.22
N ALA A 141 6.03 -14.57 -13.16
CA ALA A 141 7.45 -14.85 -13.03
C ALA A 141 8.28 -13.81 -13.80
N VAL A 142 9.49 -13.52 -13.32
CA VAL A 142 10.46 -12.70 -14.06
C VAL A 142 10.84 -13.41 -15.36
N GLY A 143 10.85 -12.65 -16.46
CA GLY A 143 11.23 -13.13 -17.79
C GLY A 143 12.74 -13.40 -17.93
N ASP A 144 13.15 -13.68 -19.16
CA ASP A 144 14.55 -13.79 -19.59
C ASP A 144 14.76 -12.85 -20.80
N GLU A 145 14.13 -11.67 -20.75
CA GLU A 145 14.15 -10.68 -21.83
C GLU A 145 15.38 -9.76 -21.74
N ASP A 146 15.50 -8.82 -22.67
CA ASP A 146 16.57 -7.82 -22.64
C ASP A 146 16.44 -6.95 -21.37
N PRO A 147 17.51 -6.75 -20.58
CA PRO A 147 17.44 -5.99 -19.34
C PRO A 147 16.82 -4.59 -19.46
N ASP A 148 17.05 -3.88 -20.56
CA ASP A 148 16.50 -2.53 -20.76
C ASP A 148 14.97 -2.57 -20.95
N ILE A 149 14.46 -3.64 -21.56
CA ILE A 149 13.01 -3.88 -21.74
C ILE A 149 12.39 -4.22 -20.39
N GLU A 150 13.04 -5.06 -19.59
CA GLU A 150 12.54 -5.46 -18.27
C GLU A 150 12.51 -4.29 -17.27
N GLU A 151 13.49 -3.37 -17.31
CA GLU A 151 13.50 -2.16 -16.48
C GLU A 151 12.35 -1.20 -16.86
N SER A 152 12.11 -0.99 -18.17
CA SER A 152 10.98 -0.17 -18.62
C SER A 152 9.64 -0.78 -18.22
N ALA A 153 9.48 -2.10 -18.41
CA ALA A 153 8.27 -2.81 -18.01
C ALA A 153 8.05 -2.72 -16.49
N TYR A 154 9.12 -2.84 -15.69
CA TYR A 154 9.03 -2.67 -14.25
C TYR A 154 8.56 -1.27 -13.86
N ALA A 155 9.11 -0.21 -14.46
CA ALA A 155 8.68 1.16 -14.18
C ALA A 155 7.19 1.39 -14.51
N GLU A 156 6.70 0.81 -15.61
CA GLU A 156 5.27 0.86 -15.97
C GLU A 156 4.40 0.13 -14.94
N LEU A 157 4.84 -1.04 -14.45
CA LEU A 157 4.13 -1.79 -13.42
C LEU A 157 4.09 -1.02 -12.08
N VAL A 158 5.21 -0.39 -11.69
CA VAL A 158 5.26 0.45 -10.48
C VAL A 158 4.27 1.61 -10.60
N GLU A 159 4.23 2.29 -11.75
CA GLU A 159 3.30 3.39 -12.00
C GLU A 159 1.84 2.91 -11.98
N TYR A 160 1.55 1.76 -12.58
CA TYR A 160 0.21 1.16 -12.55
C TYR A 160 -0.23 0.84 -11.12
N VAL A 161 0.63 0.21 -10.32
CA VAL A 161 0.37 -0.12 -8.91
C VAL A 161 0.14 1.14 -8.10
N ARG A 162 0.96 2.16 -8.32
CA ARG A 162 0.87 3.47 -7.67
C ARG A 162 -0.49 4.13 -7.89
N VAL A 163 -0.89 4.27 -9.15
CA VAL A 163 -2.17 4.89 -9.53
C VAL A 163 -3.34 4.02 -9.06
N GLY A 164 -3.27 2.71 -9.29
CA GLY A 164 -4.31 1.76 -8.93
C GLY A 164 -4.62 1.75 -7.44
N ALA A 165 -3.59 1.74 -6.59
CA ALA A 165 -3.74 1.78 -5.13
C ALA A 165 -4.47 3.06 -4.68
N GLN A 166 -4.11 4.20 -5.26
CA GLN A 166 -4.73 5.48 -4.91
C GLN A 166 -6.18 5.59 -5.40
N LEU A 167 -6.48 5.07 -6.60
CA LEU A 167 -7.85 4.98 -7.12
C LEU A 167 -8.75 4.12 -6.23
N VAL A 168 -8.29 2.93 -5.84
CA VAL A 168 -9.01 2.04 -4.91
C VAL A 168 -9.25 2.74 -3.57
N TYR A 169 -8.25 3.42 -3.02
CA TYR A 169 -8.39 4.20 -1.79
C TYR A 169 -9.46 5.29 -1.91
N MET A 170 -9.43 6.10 -2.98
CA MET A 170 -10.38 7.18 -3.20
C MET A 170 -11.81 6.69 -3.41
N GLU A 171 -11.99 5.57 -4.13
CA GLU A 171 -13.30 4.98 -4.34
C GLU A 171 -13.94 4.51 -3.02
N LEU A 172 -13.14 3.94 -2.13
CA LEU A 172 -13.60 3.47 -0.81
C LEU A 172 -13.70 4.60 0.24
N HIS A 173 -13.15 5.79 -0.05
CA HIS A 173 -13.27 7.00 0.76
C HIS A 173 -13.94 8.15 -0.02
N PRO A 174 -15.20 7.98 -0.47
CA PRO A 174 -15.86 9.04 -1.20
C PRO A 174 -15.97 10.27 -0.30
N ARG A 175 -15.39 11.39 -0.77
CA ARG A 175 -15.61 12.69 -0.11
C ARG A 175 -17.12 12.94 -0.12
N PRO A 176 -17.71 13.45 0.99
CA PRO A 176 -19.09 13.85 0.98
C PRO A 176 -19.31 14.82 -0.19
N THR A 177 -20.11 14.42 -1.17
CA THR A 177 -20.57 15.33 -2.20
C THR A 177 -21.42 16.36 -1.47
N LEU A 178 -21.02 17.64 -1.53
CA LEU A 178 -21.89 18.73 -1.08
C LEU A 178 -23.23 18.58 -1.81
N ASP A 179 -24.30 18.41 -1.05
CA ASP A 179 -25.63 18.24 -1.61
C ASP A 179 -25.96 19.49 -2.46
N PRO A 180 -26.30 19.36 -3.75
CA PRO A 180 -26.69 20.49 -4.58
C PRO A 180 -27.84 21.32 -3.98
N ALA A 181 -28.61 20.74 -3.04
CA ALA A 181 -29.64 21.42 -2.28
C ALA A 181 -29.08 22.47 -1.29
N GLU A 182 -27.92 22.25 -0.66
CA GLU A 182 -27.33 23.22 0.29
C GLU A 182 -26.74 24.45 -0.42
N SER A 183 -26.33 24.30 -1.68
CA SER A 183 -25.84 25.41 -2.50
C SER A 183 -26.94 26.41 -2.92
N ARG A 184 -28.22 26.05 -2.80
CA ARG A 184 -29.36 26.93 -3.16
C ARG A 184 -29.84 27.85 -2.03
N HIS A 185 -29.30 27.72 -0.83
CA HIS A 185 -29.70 28.54 0.32
C HIS A 185 -28.80 29.77 0.58
N LEU A 186 -27.84 30.05 -0.31
CA LEU A 186 -26.90 31.17 -0.14
C LEU A 186 -27.12 32.37 -1.07
N HIS A 187 -28.29 32.52 -1.70
CA HIS A 187 -28.64 33.71 -2.49
C HIS A 187 -29.98 34.31 -2.06
#